data_AF-A0A2T1CKJ2-F1
#
_entry.id   AF-A0A2T1CKJ2-F1
#
_cell.length_a   1.000
_cell.length_b   1.000
_cell.length_c   1.000
_cell.angle_alpha   90.00
_cell.angle_beta   90.00
_cell.angle_gamma   90.00
#
_symmetry.space_group_name_H-M   'P 1'
#
loop_
_entity.id
_entity.type
_entity.pdbx_description
1 polymer ?
#
loop_
_entity_poly.entity_id
_entity_poly.type
_entity_poly.pdbx_seq_one_letter_code
_entity_poly.pdbx_strand_id
1 'polypeptide(L)'
;MVSLVLVCALAVGGGGILGKYLAVKGINSDNALKNYQKPLLYLLLAIAPGLGFLILLDKFNLVLVLAEIFPPMLLIYLAGYFQEILLGLGFFCLGLLACLELSGKRSQAKIVQLFLALGAIAFALSILLFFLRPVKDLLAQPKIQDGIVMQTTLYTCAPSSIATLSRYTQKQPNMTEKEAVGLTKTNRFGTTTLAEIKALKKLDLNPQYHYNLTVNDLMTLNQPALMHVKEKSKTGKGVRFSHAVAYLGIDSARKIVLIGNPLYGLQIKTFAELEQYWFGEAIIVKI
;
A
#
# COMPACT_ATOMS: atom_id res chain seq x y z
N MET A 1 -8.86 -12.88 5.89
CA MET A 1 -9.17 -12.29 7.22
C MET A 1 -8.71 -13.16 8.38
N VAL A 2 -8.80 -14.50 8.31
CA VAL A 2 -8.32 -15.41 9.39
C VAL A 2 -6.86 -15.14 9.80
N SER A 3 -5.95 -14.99 8.83
CA SER A 3 -4.54 -14.68 9.12
C SER A 3 -4.33 -13.34 9.83
N LEU A 4 -5.13 -12.31 9.52
CA LEU A 4 -5.04 -11.00 10.18
C LEU A 4 -5.50 -11.08 11.64
N VAL A 5 -6.63 -11.77 11.88
CA VAL A 5 -7.16 -11.99 13.24
C VAL A 5 -6.14 -12.73 14.10
N LEU A 6 -5.49 -13.76 13.55
CA LEU A 6 -4.45 -14.51 14.24
C LEU A 6 -3.26 -13.62 14.61
N VAL A 7 -2.76 -12.80 13.67
CA VAL A 7 -1.66 -11.86 13.94
C VAL A 7 -2.04 -10.88 15.03
N CYS A 8 -3.24 -10.29 14.98
CA CYS A 8 -3.71 -9.37 16.01
C CYS A 8 -3.82 -10.07 17.38
N ALA A 9 -4.37 -11.28 17.45
CA ALA A 9 -4.51 -12.03 18.69
C ALA A 9 -3.15 -12.37 19.30
N LEU A 10 -2.19 -12.84 18.48
CA LEU A 10 -0.82 -13.10 18.91
C LEU A 10 -0.11 -11.82 19.37
N ALA A 11 -0.33 -10.70 18.68
CA ALA A 11 0.24 -9.42 19.05
C ALA A 11 -0.30 -8.92 20.41
N VAL A 12 -1.62 -8.93 20.61
CA VAL A 12 -2.24 -8.60 21.91
C VAL A 12 -1.72 -9.52 23.01
N GLY A 13 -1.69 -10.84 22.76
CA GLY A 13 -1.20 -11.82 23.73
C GLY A 13 0.27 -11.61 24.09
N GLY A 14 1.14 -11.42 23.09
CA GLY A 14 2.56 -11.15 23.29
C GLY A 14 2.80 -9.83 24.04
N GLY A 15 2.07 -8.77 23.68
CA GLY A 15 2.09 -7.51 24.40
C GLY A 15 1.66 -7.67 25.85
N GLY A 16 0.55 -8.39 26.08
CA GLY A 16 0.03 -8.66 27.42
C GLY A 16 0.99 -9.44 28.31
N ILE A 17 1.64 -10.48 27.77
CA ILE A 17 2.66 -11.26 28.49
C ILE A 17 3.83 -10.35 28.90
N LEU A 18 4.35 -9.54 27.97
CA LEU A 18 5.43 -8.61 28.26
C LEU A 18 5.00 -7.56 29.29
N GLY A 19 3.80 -7.00 29.17
CA GLY A 19 3.25 -6.01 30.09
C GLY A 19 3.15 -6.55 31.51
N LYS A 20 2.63 -7.77 31.66
CA LYS A 20 2.57 -8.46 32.95
C LYS A 20 3.97 -8.71 33.52
N TYR A 21 4.91 -9.17 32.70
CA TYR A 21 6.29 -9.42 33.13
C TYR A 21 6.98 -8.14 33.63
N LEU A 22 6.81 -7.02 32.91
CA LEU A 22 7.34 -5.72 33.31
C LEU A 22 6.71 -5.22 34.61
N ALA A 23 5.39 -5.39 34.77
CA ALA A 23 4.70 -5.01 36.00
C ALA A 23 5.17 -5.80 37.23
N VAL A 24 5.43 -7.11 37.09
CA VAL A 24 6.00 -7.94 38.15
C VAL A 24 7.38 -7.42 38.59
N LYS A 25 8.15 -6.81 37.68
CA LYS A 25 9.42 -6.13 38.01
C LYS A 25 9.25 -4.75 38.65
N GLY A 26 8.03 -4.33 38.95
CA GLY A 26 7.73 -3.00 39.50
C GLY A 26 7.82 -1.87 38.45
N ILE A 27 7.88 -2.20 37.16
CA ILE A 27 7.82 -1.23 36.07
C ILE A 27 6.34 -0.94 35.79
N ASN A 28 5.94 0.32 35.91
CA ASN A 28 4.64 0.83 35.49
C ASN A 28 4.85 2.05 34.58
N SER A 29 3.80 2.56 33.93
CA SER A 29 3.91 3.72 33.05
C SER A 29 4.58 4.92 33.71
N ASP A 30 4.26 5.24 34.97
CA ASP A 30 4.86 6.38 35.68
C ASP A 30 6.37 6.22 35.90
N ASN A 31 6.80 5.05 36.36
CA ASN A 31 8.19 4.75 36.66
C ASN A 31 9.00 4.60 35.35
N ALA A 32 8.37 4.02 34.32
CA ALA A 32 8.93 3.93 32.99
C ALA A 32 9.10 5.34 32.38
N LEU A 33 8.08 6.19 32.44
CA LEU A 33 8.19 7.55 31.94
C LEU A 33 9.22 8.36 32.71
N LYS A 34 9.23 8.29 34.05
CA LYS A 34 10.19 9.04 34.88
C LYS A 34 11.63 8.61 34.64
N ASN A 35 11.91 7.31 34.57
CA ASN A 35 13.27 6.80 34.41
C ASN A 35 13.75 6.84 32.96
N TYR A 36 12.84 6.72 31.99
CA TYR A 36 13.15 6.70 30.57
C TYR A 36 12.67 7.93 29.80
N GLN A 37 12.36 9.05 30.49
CA GLN A 37 11.89 10.28 29.85
C GLN A 37 12.91 10.83 28.84
N LYS A 38 14.19 10.84 29.23
CA LYS A 38 15.29 11.30 28.38
C LYS A 38 15.48 10.37 27.16
N PRO A 39 15.59 9.04 27.32
CA PRO A 39 15.57 8.10 26.20
C PRO A 39 14.35 8.25 25.27
N LEU A 40 13.14 8.40 25.82
CA LEU A 40 11.92 8.59 25.03
C LEU A 40 11.94 9.89 24.24
N LEU A 41 12.39 10.99 24.86
CA LEU A 41 12.57 12.26 24.18
C LEU A 41 13.62 12.14 23.07
N TYR A 42 14.75 11.46 23.31
CA TYR A 42 15.75 11.22 22.28
C TYR A 42 15.22 10.33 21.15
N LEU A 43 14.40 9.33 21.46
CA LEU A 43 13.74 8.51 20.44
C LEU A 43 12.78 9.34 19.61
N LEU A 44 11.94 10.18 20.22
CA LEU A 44 11.03 11.08 19.50
C LEU A 44 11.80 12.11 18.66
N LEU A 45 12.87 12.67 19.21
CA LEU A 45 13.80 13.57 18.51
C LEU A 45 14.60 12.86 17.40
N ALA A 46 14.70 11.53 17.40
CA ALA A 46 15.29 10.76 16.31
C ALA A 46 14.25 10.38 15.25
N ILE A 47 13.02 10.07 15.68
CA ILE A 47 11.89 9.76 14.79
C ILE A 47 11.46 11.00 14.00
N ALA A 48 11.42 12.18 14.62
CA ALA A 48 10.95 13.40 13.97
C ALA A 48 11.83 13.82 12.77
N PRO A 49 13.17 13.83 12.83
CA PRO A 49 14.05 13.98 11.68
C PRO A 49 13.91 12.84 10.67
N GLY A 50 13.69 11.60 11.11
CA GLY A 50 13.42 10.48 10.21
C GLY A 50 12.15 10.69 9.38
N LEU A 51 11.05 11.09 10.02
CA LEU A 51 9.81 11.46 9.35
C LEU A 51 9.98 12.70 8.46
N GLY A 52 10.70 13.71 8.94
CA GLY A 52 11.07 14.90 8.15
C GLY A 52 11.88 14.53 6.91
N PHE A 53 12.84 13.63 7.04
CA PHE A 53 13.64 13.10 5.94
C PHE A 53 12.80 12.31 4.95
N LEU A 54 11.87 11.46 5.41
CA LEU A 54 10.93 10.76 4.53
C LEU A 54 10.03 11.74 3.75
N ILE A 55 9.54 12.80 4.40
CA ILE A 55 8.76 13.86 3.73
C ILE A 55 9.64 14.60 2.68
N LEU A 56 10.90 14.88 3.00
CA LEU A 56 11.82 15.49 2.04
C LEU A 56 12.13 14.55 0.87
N LEU A 57 12.35 13.26 1.12
CA LEU A 57 12.59 12.26 0.09
C LEU A 57 11.43 12.17 -0.91
N ASP A 58 10.20 12.15 -0.39
CA ASP A 58 8.98 12.16 -1.20
C ASP A 58 8.85 13.47 -2.01
N LYS A 59 9.00 14.62 -1.35
CA LYS A 59 8.87 15.94 -1.98
C LYS A 59 9.89 16.18 -3.09
N PHE A 60 11.11 15.68 -2.93
CA PHE A 60 12.20 15.86 -3.91
C PHE A 60 12.34 14.68 -4.89
N ASN A 61 11.41 13.71 -4.90
CA ASN A 61 11.51 12.47 -5.69
C ASN A 61 12.84 11.71 -5.51
N LEU A 62 13.47 11.85 -4.33
CA LEU A 62 14.71 11.16 -3.99
C LEU A 62 14.49 9.68 -3.60
N VAL A 63 13.28 9.17 -3.80
CA VAL A 63 12.97 7.72 -3.73
C VAL A 63 13.96 6.91 -4.59
N LEU A 64 14.45 7.50 -5.69
CA LEU A 64 15.50 6.94 -6.54
C LEU A 64 16.78 6.60 -5.76
N VAL A 65 17.21 7.49 -4.86
CA VAL A 65 18.40 7.28 -4.00
C VAL A 65 18.14 6.16 -2.99
N LEU A 66 16.89 6.03 -2.51
CA LEU A 66 16.54 4.95 -1.59
C LEU A 66 16.66 3.57 -2.26
N ALA A 67 16.30 3.49 -3.55
CA ALA A 67 16.41 2.27 -4.35
C ALA A 67 17.87 1.92 -4.73
N GLU A 68 18.79 2.88 -4.72
CA GLU A 68 20.23 2.62 -4.87
C GLU A 68 20.84 2.02 -3.59
N ILE A 69 20.33 2.42 -2.42
CA ILE A 69 20.84 1.98 -1.11
C ILE A 69 20.21 0.64 -0.71
N PHE A 70 18.91 0.45 -0.95
CA PHE A 70 18.17 -0.75 -0.57
C PHE A 70 17.70 -1.53 -1.80
N PRO A 71 17.84 -2.87 -1.82
CA PRO A 71 17.30 -3.68 -2.89
C PRO A 71 15.80 -3.39 -3.12
N PRO A 72 15.37 -3.03 -4.35
CA PRO A 72 13.98 -2.64 -4.62
C PRO A 72 12.95 -3.69 -4.19
N MET A 73 13.31 -4.97 -4.31
CA MET A 73 12.45 -6.06 -3.83
C MET A 73 12.20 -5.99 -2.32
N LEU A 74 13.19 -5.62 -1.50
CA LEU A 74 13.00 -5.47 -0.06
C LEU A 74 12.00 -4.34 0.23
N LEU A 75 12.11 -3.22 -0.47
CA LEU A 75 11.19 -2.08 -0.34
C LEU A 75 9.77 -2.46 -0.74
N ILE A 76 9.58 -3.21 -1.83
CA ILE A 76 8.28 -3.71 -2.27
C ILE A 76 7.65 -4.64 -1.22
N TYR A 77 8.46 -5.51 -0.60
CA TYR A 77 7.98 -6.38 0.47
C TYR A 77 7.62 -5.59 1.73
N LEU A 78 8.46 -4.64 2.15
CA LEU A 78 8.20 -3.79 3.31
C LEU A 78 6.90 -2.99 3.11
N ALA A 79 6.77 -2.30 1.96
CA ALA A 79 5.57 -1.53 1.61
C ALA A 79 4.33 -2.43 1.50
N GLY A 80 4.49 -3.64 0.96
CA GLY A 80 3.42 -4.61 0.79
C GLY A 80 2.81 -5.15 2.08
N TYR A 81 3.54 -5.10 3.21
CA TYR A 81 3.09 -5.57 4.52
C TYR A 81 3.05 -4.45 5.59
N PHE A 82 3.32 -3.21 5.20
CA PHE A 82 3.49 -2.10 6.13
C PHE A 82 2.27 -1.88 7.03
N GLN A 83 1.06 -1.93 6.44
CA GLN A 83 -0.18 -1.69 7.17
C GLN A 83 -0.51 -2.82 8.15
N GLU A 84 -0.24 -4.08 7.78
CA GLU A 84 -0.41 -5.24 8.65
C GLU A 84 0.59 -5.22 9.81
N ILE A 85 1.83 -4.79 9.57
CA ILE A 85 2.84 -4.61 10.61
C ILE A 85 2.38 -3.51 11.58
N LEU A 86 1.92 -2.36 11.08
CA LEU A 86 1.42 -1.27 11.90
C LEU A 86 0.22 -1.69 12.75
N LEU A 87 -0.70 -2.47 12.16
CA LEU A 87 -1.83 -3.05 12.88
C LEU A 87 -1.38 -3.98 14.01
N GLY A 88 -0.44 -4.89 13.71
CA GLY A 88 0.14 -5.80 14.70
C GLY A 88 0.82 -5.04 15.84
N LEU A 89 1.62 -4.02 15.54
CA LEU A 89 2.26 -3.16 16.55
C LEU A 89 1.24 -2.44 17.43
N GLY A 90 0.16 -1.89 16.85
CA GLY A 90 -0.87 -1.22 17.64
C GLY A 90 -1.62 -2.16 18.58
N PHE A 91 -1.95 -3.38 18.13
CA PHE A 91 -2.54 -4.41 19.00
C PHE A 91 -1.57 -4.91 20.07
N PHE A 92 -0.28 -5.02 19.75
CA PHE A 92 0.76 -5.30 20.73
C PHE A 92 0.82 -4.22 21.82
N CYS A 93 0.85 -2.94 21.44
CA CYS A 93 0.84 -1.82 22.38
C CYS A 93 -0.41 -1.81 23.26
N LEU A 94 -1.57 -2.16 22.69
CA LEU A 94 -2.83 -2.27 23.43
C LEU A 94 -2.73 -3.35 24.52
N GLY A 95 -2.28 -4.56 24.17
CA GLY A 95 -2.09 -5.65 25.13
C GLY A 95 -1.04 -5.30 26.20
N LEU A 96 0.08 -4.71 25.77
CA LEU A 96 1.17 -4.27 26.64
C LEU A 96 0.68 -3.29 27.71
N LEU A 97 0.03 -2.21 27.31
CA LEU A 97 -0.44 -1.17 28.22
C LEU A 97 -1.54 -1.68 29.17
N ALA A 98 -2.47 -2.49 28.65
CA ALA A 98 -3.52 -3.08 29.46
C ALA A 98 -2.94 -3.94 30.60
N CYS A 99 -2.04 -4.87 30.29
CA CYS A 99 -1.49 -5.77 31.30
C CYS A 99 -0.44 -5.12 32.22
N LEU A 100 0.28 -4.10 31.72
CA LEU A 100 1.23 -3.32 32.52
C LEU A 100 0.51 -2.58 33.66
N GLU A 101 -0.58 -1.88 33.33
CA GLU A 101 -1.29 -1.03 34.30
C GLU A 101 -2.26 -1.81 35.20
N LEU A 102 -2.90 -2.87 34.70
CA LEU A 102 -3.82 -3.70 35.49
C LEU A 102 -3.14 -4.42 36.67
N SER A 103 -1.83 -4.64 36.56
CA SER A 103 -1.00 -5.33 37.54
C SER A 103 -0.43 -4.39 38.63
N GLY A 104 -0.60 -3.07 38.49
CA GLY A 104 -0.09 -2.06 39.43
C GLY A 104 -1.08 -1.68 40.54
N LYS A 105 -0.64 -0.79 41.44
CA LYS A 105 -1.52 -0.17 42.46
C LYS A 105 -2.55 0.74 41.78
N ARG A 106 -3.83 0.39 41.92
CA ARG A 106 -4.96 1.06 41.26
C ARG A 106 -5.28 2.39 41.94
N SER A 107 -5.18 3.49 41.20
CA SER A 107 -5.85 4.75 41.54
C SER A 107 -6.90 5.05 40.49
N GLN A 108 -7.99 5.74 40.87
CA GLN A 108 -9.03 6.10 39.90
C GLN A 108 -8.48 6.93 38.75
N ALA A 109 -7.59 7.89 39.03
CA ALA A 109 -6.94 8.70 38.01
C ALA A 109 -6.15 7.85 36.99
N LYS A 110 -5.40 6.84 37.45
CA LYS A 110 -4.67 5.93 36.56
C LYS A 110 -5.58 5.05 35.72
N ILE A 111 -6.67 4.58 36.29
CA ILE A 111 -7.67 3.80 35.55
C ILE A 111 -8.27 4.66 34.43
N VAL A 112 -8.63 5.92 34.72
CA VAL A 112 -9.15 6.86 33.71
C VAL A 112 -8.11 7.11 32.62
N GLN A 113 -6.85 7.37 32.98
CA GLN A 113 -5.76 7.56 32.00
C GLN A 113 -5.54 6.32 31.12
N LEU A 114 -5.56 5.12 31.70
CA LEU A 114 -5.47 3.87 30.96
C LEU A 114 -6.63 3.73 29.98
N PHE A 115 -7.87 3.99 30.40
CA PHE A 115 -9.02 3.92 29.50
C PHE A 115 -8.95 4.95 28.37
N LEU A 116 -8.48 6.18 28.64
CA LEU A 116 -8.25 7.18 27.60
C LEU A 116 -7.20 6.71 26.59
N ALA A 117 -6.07 6.16 27.06
CA ALA A 117 -5.01 5.65 26.19
C ALA A 117 -5.47 4.44 25.36
N LEU A 118 -6.13 3.46 25.99
CA LEU A 118 -6.69 2.30 25.29
C LEU A 118 -7.77 2.71 24.30
N GLY A 119 -8.62 3.68 24.66
CA GLY A 119 -9.64 4.24 23.79
C GLY A 119 -9.03 4.92 22.55
N ALA A 120 -7.99 5.73 22.73
CA ALA A 120 -7.28 6.38 21.61
C ALA A 120 -6.62 5.35 20.68
N ILE A 121 -5.94 4.33 21.23
CA ILE A 121 -5.33 3.25 20.43
C ILE A 121 -6.39 2.44 19.70
N ALA A 122 -7.47 2.03 20.39
CA ALA A 122 -8.56 1.28 19.80
C ALA A 122 -9.26 2.08 18.67
N PHE A 123 -9.45 3.39 18.86
CA PHE A 123 -9.99 4.27 17.84
C PHE A 123 -9.09 4.33 16.61
N ALA A 124 -7.78 4.56 16.78
CA ALA A 124 -6.83 4.57 15.68
C ALA A 124 -6.77 3.22 14.94
N LEU A 125 -6.76 2.11 15.68
CA LEU A 125 -6.84 0.75 15.13
C LEU A 125 -8.14 0.51 14.37
N SER A 126 -9.27 1.05 14.84
CA SER A 126 -10.57 0.92 14.16
C SER A 126 -10.57 1.61 12.79
N ILE A 127 -9.92 2.78 12.69
CA ILE A 127 -9.72 3.50 11.43
C ILE A 127 -8.83 2.66 10.51
N LEU A 128 -7.70 2.16 11.00
CA LEU A 128 -6.79 1.32 10.20
C LEU A 128 -7.50 0.05 9.69
N LEU A 129 -8.27 -0.62 10.56
CA LEU A 129 -9.07 -1.79 10.18
C LEU A 129 -10.13 -1.46 9.15
N PHE A 130 -10.78 -0.30 9.24
CA PHE A 130 -11.74 0.16 8.24
C PHE A 130 -11.09 0.25 6.85
N PHE A 131 -9.89 0.84 6.76
CA PHE A 131 -9.19 0.95 5.49
C PHE A 131 -8.62 -0.38 4.98
N LEU A 132 -8.24 -1.30 5.87
CA LEU A 132 -7.80 -2.65 5.52
C LEU A 132 -8.94 -3.59 5.05
N ARG A 133 -10.21 -3.17 5.15
CA ARG A 133 -11.32 -3.99 4.65
C ARG A 133 -11.24 -4.18 3.13
N PRO A 134 -11.44 -5.40 2.62
CA PRO A 134 -11.51 -5.65 1.18
C PRO A 134 -12.61 -4.81 0.53
N VAL A 135 -12.37 -4.38 -0.71
CA VAL A 135 -13.34 -3.56 -1.49
C VAL A 135 -14.32 -4.41 -2.30
N LYS A 136 -14.22 -5.75 -2.24
CA LYS A 136 -15.01 -6.68 -3.06
C LYS A 136 -16.52 -6.43 -3.01
N ASP A 137 -17.04 -6.05 -1.85
CA ASP A 137 -18.48 -5.83 -1.62
C ASP A 137 -18.93 -4.41 -2.01
N LEU A 138 -18.00 -3.54 -2.41
CA LEU A 138 -18.26 -2.17 -2.87
C LEU A 138 -18.30 -2.07 -4.41
N LEU A 139 -17.96 -3.16 -5.10
CA LEU A 139 -17.86 -3.15 -6.56
C LEU A 139 -19.25 -3.07 -7.18
N ALA A 140 -19.37 -2.20 -8.19
CA ALA A 140 -20.56 -2.17 -9.02
C ALA A 140 -20.51 -3.28 -10.08
N GLN A 141 -21.49 -3.29 -10.99
CA GLN A 141 -21.46 -4.22 -12.11
C GLN A 141 -20.24 -3.97 -13.01
N PRO A 142 -19.53 -5.03 -13.46
CA PRO A 142 -18.39 -4.88 -14.34
C PRO A 142 -18.73 -4.07 -15.58
N LYS A 143 -17.86 -3.12 -15.93
CA LYS A 143 -18.00 -2.31 -17.13
C LYS A 143 -16.74 -2.45 -17.99
N ILE A 144 -16.93 -2.60 -19.29
CA ILE A 144 -15.86 -2.59 -20.28
C ILE A 144 -16.13 -1.42 -21.22
N GLN A 145 -15.09 -0.66 -21.55
CA GLN A 145 -15.16 0.44 -22.50
C GLN A 145 -13.93 0.38 -23.41
N ASP A 146 -14.14 0.34 -24.73
CA ASP A 146 -13.05 0.28 -25.72
C ASP A 146 -12.07 -0.90 -25.48
N GLY A 147 -12.60 -2.04 -25.04
CA GLY A 147 -11.81 -3.22 -24.68
C GLY A 147 -11.09 -3.14 -23.31
N ILE A 148 -11.20 -2.02 -22.61
CA ILE A 148 -10.58 -1.77 -21.30
C ILE A 148 -11.56 -2.08 -20.18
N VAL A 149 -11.12 -2.83 -19.17
CA VAL A 149 -11.91 -3.07 -17.96
C VAL A 149 -11.89 -1.82 -17.12
N MET A 150 -13.07 -1.27 -16.84
CA MET A 150 -13.22 -0.02 -16.09
C MET A 150 -13.18 -0.29 -14.59
N GLN A 151 -12.70 0.67 -13.81
CA GLN A 151 -12.85 0.61 -12.35
C GLN A 151 -14.22 1.12 -11.93
N THR A 152 -14.83 0.45 -10.96
CA THR A 152 -16.11 0.86 -10.37
C THR A 152 -15.95 1.59 -9.05
N THR A 153 -14.76 1.55 -8.44
CA THR A 153 -14.44 2.25 -7.18
C THR A 153 -13.16 3.06 -7.32
N LEU A 154 -12.88 3.95 -6.36
CA LEU A 154 -11.64 4.74 -6.34
C LEU A 154 -10.37 3.91 -6.03
N TYR A 155 -10.53 2.64 -5.63
CA TYR A 155 -9.43 1.80 -5.12
C TYR A 155 -8.95 0.75 -6.12
N THR A 156 -9.67 0.59 -7.24
CA THR A 156 -9.57 -0.59 -8.10
C THR A 156 -8.94 -0.34 -9.47
N CYS A 157 -8.16 0.73 -9.61
CA CYS A 157 -7.41 1.00 -10.84
C CYS A 157 -6.43 -0.14 -11.21
N ALA A 158 -5.67 -0.65 -10.24
CA ALA A 158 -4.73 -1.74 -10.44
C ALA A 158 -5.42 -3.07 -10.85
N PRO A 159 -6.45 -3.58 -10.13
CA PRO A 159 -7.12 -4.81 -10.56
C PRO A 159 -7.83 -4.65 -11.91
N SER A 160 -8.44 -3.50 -12.23
CA SER A 160 -9.01 -3.26 -13.56
C SER A 160 -7.95 -3.23 -14.67
N SER A 161 -6.78 -2.66 -14.41
CA SER A 161 -5.66 -2.68 -15.36
C SER A 161 -5.07 -4.09 -15.53
N ILE A 162 -4.96 -4.86 -14.44
CA ILE A 162 -4.57 -6.28 -14.50
C ILE A 162 -5.58 -7.09 -15.31
N ALA A 163 -6.89 -6.90 -15.07
CA ALA A 163 -7.92 -7.56 -15.86
C ALA A 163 -7.83 -7.18 -17.34
N THR A 164 -7.57 -5.91 -17.65
CA THR A 164 -7.32 -5.44 -19.02
C THR A 164 -6.13 -6.16 -19.65
N LEU A 165 -5.00 -6.26 -18.94
CA LEU A 165 -3.81 -6.97 -19.44
C LEU A 165 -4.08 -8.47 -19.66
N SER A 166 -4.78 -9.14 -18.74
CA SER A 166 -5.15 -10.55 -18.88
C SER A 166 -6.04 -10.81 -20.09
N ARG A 167 -6.95 -9.87 -20.39
CA ARG A 167 -7.80 -9.94 -21.57
C ARG A 167 -7.00 -9.66 -22.83
N TYR A 168 -6.17 -8.61 -22.82
CA TYR A 168 -5.36 -8.18 -23.95
C TYR A 168 -4.39 -9.28 -24.40
N THR A 169 -3.74 -9.94 -23.45
CA THR A 169 -2.81 -11.06 -23.68
C THR A 169 -3.51 -12.42 -23.92
N GLN A 170 -4.85 -12.45 -23.92
CA GLN A 170 -5.67 -13.66 -24.08
C GLN A 170 -5.48 -14.76 -23.02
N LYS A 171 -4.72 -14.52 -21.94
CA LYS A 171 -4.56 -15.48 -20.83
C LYS A 171 -5.88 -15.70 -20.08
N GLN A 172 -6.67 -14.63 -19.89
CA GLN A 172 -8.04 -14.71 -19.36
C GLN A 172 -8.97 -13.73 -20.10
N PRO A 173 -9.51 -14.12 -21.27
CA PRO A 173 -10.28 -13.22 -22.14
C PRO A 173 -11.56 -12.64 -21.52
N ASN A 174 -12.10 -13.29 -20.48
CA ASN A 174 -13.33 -12.91 -19.80
C ASN A 174 -13.11 -12.26 -18.44
N MET A 175 -11.86 -11.98 -18.08
CA MET A 175 -11.54 -11.47 -16.74
C MET A 175 -12.25 -10.15 -16.44
N THR A 176 -12.81 -10.06 -15.24
CA THR A 176 -13.51 -8.90 -14.71
C THR A 176 -12.71 -8.18 -13.61
N GLU A 177 -13.07 -6.93 -13.31
CA GLU A 177 -12.55 -6.19 -12.14
C GLU A 177 -12.72 -7.00 -10.86
N LYS A 178 -13.90 -7.61 -10.65
CA LYS A 178 -14.24 -8.36 -9.43
C LYS A 178 -13.34 -9.57 -9.20
N GLU A 179 -13.02 -10.30 -10.26
CA GLU A 179 -12.08 -11.42 -10.20
C GLU A 179 -10.67 -10.94 -9.89
N ALA A 180 -10.21 -9.86 -10.54
CA ALA A 180 -8.91 -9.27 -10.30
C ALA A 180 -8.77 -8.73 -8.87
N VAL A 181 -9.82 -8.11 -8.31
CA VAL A 181 -9.89 -7.69 -6.90
C VAL A 181 -9.73 -8.90 -5.96
N GLY A 182 -10.32 -10.05 -6.30
CA GLY A 182 -10.15 -11.28 -5.55
C GLY A 182 -8.70 -11.77 -5.51
N LEU A 183 -7.97 -11.63 -6.62
CA LEU A 183 -6.58 -12.06 -6.73
C LEU A 183 -5.59 -11.13 -6.03
N THR A 184 -5.79 -9.83 -6.22
CA THR A 184 -4.96 -8.74 -5.64
C THR A 184 -5.27 -8.50 -4.16
N LYS A 185 -6.46 -8.89 -3.70
CA LYS A 185 -6.96 -8.60 -2.34
C LYS A 185 -6.99 -7.10 -2.04
N THR A 186 -7.33 -6.28 -3.04
CA THR A 186 -7.47 -4.82 -2.91
C THR A 186 -8.33 -4.43 -1.70
N ASN A 187 -7.87 -3.43 -0.96
CA ASN A 187 -8.57 -2.83 0.17
C ASN A 187 -8.76 -1.32 -0.08
N ARG A 188 -9.21 -0.55 0.91
CA ARG A 188 -9.50 0.89 0.74
C ARG A 188 -8.25 1.77 0.73
N PHE A 189 -7.06 1.21 0.96
CA PHE A 189 -5.79 1.87 0.61
C PHE A 189 -5.42 1.67 -0.87
N GLY A 190 -6.14 0.80 -1.60
CA GLY A 190 -5.82 0.41 -2.96
C GLY A 190 -5.12 -0.94 -3.03
N THR A 191 -4.25 -1.09 -4.02
CA THR A 191 -3.46 -2.30 -4.25
C THR A 191 -1.99 -1.97 -4.15
N THR A 192 -1.22 -2.80 -3.45
CA THR A 192 0.24 -2.64 -3.36
C THR A 192 0.92 -3.30 -4.57
N THR A 193 2.08 -2.79 -4.97
CA THR A 193 2.90 -3.37 -6.06
C THR A 193 3.19 -4.86 -5.83
N LEU A 194 3.42 -5.28 -4.58
CA LEU A 194 3.60 -6.69 -4.23
C LEU A 194 2.35 -7.53 -4.57
N ALA A 195 1.16 -7.00 -4.29
CA ALA A 195 -0.10 -7.66 -4.61
C ALA A 195 -0.37 -7.72 -6.11
N GLU A 196 0.02 -6.68 -6.86
CA GLU A 196 -0.03 -6.66 -8.33
C GLU A 196 0.85 -7.76 -8.92
N ILE A 197 2.13 -7.82 -8.53
CA ILE A 197 3.08 -8.87 -8.97
C ILE A 197 2.54 -10.26 -8.63
N LYS A 198 2.03 -10.47 -7.41
CA LYS A 198 1.45 -11.77 -7.02
C LYS A 198 0.21 -12.13 -7.84
N ALA A 199 -0.65 -11.17 -8.17
CA ALA A 199 -1.84 -11.40 -8.98
C ALA A 199 -1.45 -11.74 -10.42
N LEU A 200 -0.57 -10.96 -11.05
CA LEU A 200 -0.05 -11.22 -12.39
C LEU A 200 0.63 -12.59 -12.48
N LYS A 201 1.41 -12.98 -11.46
CA LYS A 201 2.01 -14.32 -11.38
C LYS A 201 0.97 -15.44 -11.33
N LYS A 202 -0.12 -15.26 -10.58
CA LYS A 202 -1.23 -16.24 -10.52
C LYS A 202 -2.00 -16.35 -11.84
N LEU A 203 -1.93 -15.31 -12.66
CA LEU A 203 -2.54 -15.26 -13.99
C LEU A 203 -1.62 -15.81 -15.09
N ASP A 204 -0.45 -16.37 -14.71
CA ASP A 204 0.55 -16.87 -15.66
C ASP A 204 1.04 -15.78 -16.65
N LEU A 205 1.12 -14.53 -16.16
CA LEU A 205 1.61 -13.37 -16.93
C LEU A 205 3.10 -13.08 -16.70
N ASN A 206 3.80 -13.96 -15.98
CA ASN A 206 5.25 -13.91 -15.75
C ASN A 206 5.81 -12.51 -15.46
N PRO A 207 5.34 -11.84 -14.38
CA PRO A 207 5.61 -10.43 -14.13
C PRO A 207 7.10 -10.16 -13.83
N GLN A 208 7.63 -9.09 -14.41
CA GLN A 208 8.97 -8.56 -14.12
C GLN A 208 8.86 -7.09 -13.73
N TYR A 209 9.26 -6.73 -12.51
CA TYR A 209 9.25 -5.34 -12.06
C TYR A 209 10.51 -4.62 -12.50
N HIS A 210 10.33 -3.48 -13.14
CA HIS A 210 11.38 -2.57 -13.57
C HIS A 210 11.07 -1.15 -13.08
N TYR A 211 12.13 -0.42 -12.75
CA TYR A 211 12.07 0.95 -12.27
C TYR A 211 13.13 1.77 -13.02
N ASN A 212 13.01 3.11 -12.99
CA ASN A 212 13.89 4.05 -13.69
C ASN A 212 13.94 3.83 -15.20
N LEU A 213 12.84 3.35 -15.77
CA LEU A 213 12.71 3.15 -17.19
C LEU A 213 12.46 4.48 -17.92
N THR A 214 13.03 4.58 -19.11
CA THR A 214 12.77 5.64 -20.09
C THR A 214 11.79 5.16 -21.17
N VAL A 215 11.29 6.08 -22.00
CA VAL A 215 10.45 5.72 -23.15
C VAL A 215 11.23 4.85 -24.15
N ASN A 216 12.53 5.08 -24.31
CA ASN A 216 13.37 4.24 -25.17
C ASN A 216 13.50 2.81 -24.62
N ASP A 217 13.52 2.64 -23.31
CA ASP A 217 13.51 1.30 -22.70
C ASP A 217 12.18 0.59 -22.97
N LEU A 218 11.05 1.31 -22.90
CA LEU A 218 9.73 0.75 -23.28
C LEU A 218 9.67 0.34 -24.75
N MET A 219 10.24 1.15 -25.64
CA MET A 219 10.37 0.79 -27.07
C MET A 219 11.20 -0.47 -27.26
N THR A 220 12.30 -0.59 -26.52
CA THR A 220 13.21 -1.75 -26.62
C THR A 220 12.56 -3.01 -26.07
N LEU A 221 11.86 -2.91 -24.94
CA LEU A 221 11.16 -4.03 -24.32
C LEU A 221 9.95 -4.49 -25.15
N ASN A 222 9.20 -3.54 -25.71
CA ASN A 222 8.02 -3.75 -26.55
C ASN A 222 7.05 -4.83 -26.01
N GLN A 223 6.80 -4.82 -24.70
CA GLN A 223 5.95 -5.78 -24.01
C GLN A 223 4.87 -5.08 -23.20
N PRO A 224 3.64 -5.60 -23.13
CA PRO A 224 2.59 -5.02 -22.30
C PRO A 224 3.02 -4.96 -20.83
N ALA A 225 2.47 -4.02 -20.08
CA ALA A 225 2.87 -3.82 -18.70
C ALA A 225 1.77 -3.18 -17.86
N LEU A 226 1.84 -3.40 -16.55
CA LEU A 226 1.13 -2.56 -15.59
C LEU A 226 2.04 -1.35 -15.24
N MET A 227 1.54 -0.13 -15.39
CA MET A 227 2.30 1.09 -15.09
C MET A 227 1.64 1.91 -14.00
N HIS A 228 2.45 2.52 -13.15
CA HIS A 228 2.00 3.54 -12.21
C HIS A 228 2.24 4.93 -12.81
N VAL A 229 1.22 5.79 -12.72
CA VAL A 229 1.17 7.09 -13.41
C VAL A 229 0.60 8.19 -12.53
N LYS A 230 0.95 9.44 -12.85
CA LYS A 230 0.50 10.69 -12.24
C LYS A 230 -0.76 11.17 -12.94
N GLU A 231 -1.90 10.64 -12.52
CA GLU A 231 -3.19 10.95 -13.15
C GLU A 231 -3.78 12.28 -12.66
N LYS A 232 -4.52 12.96 -13.55
CA LYS A 232 -5.30 14.16 -13.22
C LYS A 232 -6.75 13.77 -12.91
N SER A 233 -7.40 14.55 -12.06
CA SER A 233 -8.84 14.42 -11.86
C SER A 233 -9.60 14.64 -13.18
N LYS A 234 -10.82 14.09 -13.28
CA LYS A 234 -11.66 14.23 -14.49
C LYS A 234 -11.92 15.69 -14.89
N THR A 235 -11.88 16.62 -13.94
CA THR A 235 -12.11 18.05 -14.17
C THR A 235 -10.84 18.79 -14.58
N GLY A 236 -9.68 18.12 -14.61
CA GLY A 236 -8.38 18.74 -14.85
C GLY A 236 -7.89 19.66 -13.73
N LYS A 237 -8.68 19.84 -12.66
CA LYS A 237 -8.36 20.68 -11.51
C LYS A 237 -7.89 19.82 -10.34
N GLY A 238 -6.90 20.31 -9.60
CA GLY A 238 -6.38 19.67 -8.39
C GLY A 238 -5.02 19.00 -8.57
N VAL A 239 -4.58 18.32 -7.51
CA VAL A 239 -3.28 17.65 -7.44
C VAL A 239 -3.32 16.34 -8.23
N ARG A 240 -2.22 16.00 -8.91
CA ARG A 240 -2.08 14.69 -9.56
C ARG A 240 -2.04 13.60 -8.49
N PHE A 241 -2.68 12.47 -8.75
CA PHE A 241 -2.69 11.33 -7.84
C PHE A 241 -2.04 10.11 -8.49
N SER A 242 -1.52 9.19 -7.68
CA SER A 242 -0.96 7.93 -8.17
C SER A 242 -2.08 7.02 -8.66
N HIS A 243 -1.89 6.44 -9.84
CA HIS A 243 -2.89 5.63 -10.53
C HIS A 243 -2.22 4.47 -11.26
N ALA A 244 -2.94 3.38 -11.49
CA ALA A 244 -2.43 2.23 -12.23
C ALA A 244 -3.17 2.08 -13.57
N VAL A 245 -2.42 1.89 -14.65
CA VAL A 245 -2.92 1.75 -16.02
C VAL A 245 -2.27 0.55 -16.73
N ALA A 246 -2.94 0.03 -17.76
CA ALA A 246 -2.40 -1.00 -18.63
C ALA A 246 -1.65 -0.34 -19.81
N TYR A 247 -0.35 -0.56 -19.92
CA TYR A 247 0.40 -0.29 -21.15
C TYR A 247 0.19 -1.44 -22.12
N LEU A 248 -0.37 -1.13 -23.29
CA LEU A 248 -0.79 -2.13 -24.27
C LEU A 248 0.21 -2.25 -25.43
N GLY A 249 0.88 -1.15 -25.79
CA GLY A 249 1.87 -1.17 -26.85
C GLY A 249 2.34 0.24 -27.24
N ILE A 250 3.30 0.27 -28.17
CA ILE A 250 3.98 1.47 -28.62
C ILE A 250 4.08 1.47 -30.15
N ASP A 251 3.80 2.60 -30.77
CA ASP A 251 4.06 2.85 -32.17
C ASP A 251 5.20 3.87 -32.26
N SER A 252 6.39 3.34 -32.51
CA SER A 252 7.62 4.14 -32.59
C SER A 252 7.65 5.06 -33.81
N ALA A 253 6.98 4.69 -34.91
CA ALA A 253 6.93 5.52 -36.10
C ALA A 253 6.07 6.77 -35.88
N ARG A 254 4.95 6.61 -35.17
CA ARG A 254 4.05 7.71 -34.82
C ARG A 254 4.40 8.39 -33.49
N LYS A 255 5.37 7.85 -32.74
CA LYS A 255 5.78 8.31 -31.40
C LYS A 255 4.61 8.37 -30.41
N ILE A 256 3.77 7.34 -30.43
CA ILE A 256 2.60 7.21 -29.55
C ILE A 256 2.61 5.91 -28.77
N VAL A 257 1.91 5.93 -27.64
CA VAL A 257 1.74 4.80 -26.72
C VAL A 257 0.26 4.58 -26.47
N LEU A 258 -0.15 3.31 -26.46
CA LEU A 258 -1.51 2.86 -26.16
C LEU A 258 -1.62 2.51 -24.68
N ILE A 259 -2.51 3.20 -23.98
CA ILE A 259 -2.76 3.03 -22.54
C ILE A 259 -4.22 2.66 -22.32
N GLY A 260 -4.47 1.50 -21.73
CA GLY A 260 -5.77 1.14 -21.15
C GLY A 260 -5.93 1.78 -19.78
N ASN A 261 -6.65 2.90 -19.72
CA ASN A 261 -6.89 3.62 -18.47
C ASN A 261 -8.24 3.22 -17.85
N PRO A 262 -8.26 2.62 -16.65
CA PRO A 262 -9.50 2.14 -16.05
C PRO A 262 -10.50 3.26 -15.66
N LEU A 263 -10.11 4.54 -15.72
CA LEU A 263 -11.02 5.68 -15.52
C LEU A 263 -11.70 6.18 -16.79
N TYR A 264 -11.02 6.03 -17.94
CA TYR A 264 -11.38 6.73 -19.18
C TYR A 264 -11.52 5.83 -20.41
N GLY A 265 -11.08 4.57 -20.34
CA GLY A 265 -11.03 3.66 -21.49
C GLY A 265 -9.67 3.71 -22.18
N LEU A 266 -9.65 3.44 -23.48
CA LEU A 266 -8.42 3.46 -24.27
C LEU A 266 -7.93 4.90 -24.47
N GLN A 267 -6.66 5.14 -24.22
CA GLN A 267 -6.00 6.43 -24.40
C GLN A 267 -4.77 6.26 -25.30
N ILE A 268 -4.51 7.30 -26.10
CA ILE A 268 -3.30 7.44 -26.90
C ILE A 268 -2.51 8.60 -26.29
N LYS A 269 -1.24 8.38 -26.00
CA LYS A 269 -0.33 9.42 -25.49
C LYS A 269 0.88 9.53 -26.39
N THR A 270 1.32 10.75 -26.65
CA THR A 270 2.64 10.99 -27.24
C THR A 270 3.75 10.64 -26.25
N PHE A 271 4.98 10.46 -26.74
CA PHE A 271 6.13 10.20 -25.85
C PHE A 271 6.36 11.33 -24.84
N ALA A 272 6.24 12.59 -25.27
CA ALA A 272 6.39 13.75 -24.40
C ALA A 272 5.32 13.80 -23.30
N GLU A 273 4.07 13.42 -23.61
CA GLU A 273 3.03 13.31 -22.59
C GLU A 273 3.31 12.16 -21.62
N LEU A 274 3.81 11.03 -22.11
CA LEU A 274 4.13 9.88 -21.28
C LEU A 274 5.23 10.21 -20.26
N GLU A 275 6.30 10.90 -20.66
CA GLU A 275 7.40 11.30 -19.77
C GLU A 275 6.92 12.14 -18.58
N GLN A 276 5.92 13.00 -18.78
CA GLN A 276 5.34 13.80 -17.70
C GLN A 276 4.27 13.04 -16.90
N TYR A 277 3.68 12.02 -17.49
CA TYR A 277 2.55 11.27 -16.95
C TYR A 277 3.00 10.07 -16.12
N TRP A 278 4.09 9.41 -16.48
CA TRP A 278 4.53 8.15 -15.92
C TRP A 278 5.54 8.35 -14.77
N PHE A 279 5.57 7.42 -13.81
CA PHE A 279 6.59 7.41 -12.75
C PHE A 279 7.93 6.80 -13.17
N GLY A 280 8.01 6.16 -14.35
CA GLY A 280 9.22 5.43 -14.78
C GLY A 280 9.30 4.00 -14.24
N GLU A 281 8.22 3.49 -13.66
CA GLU A 281 8.12 2.11 -13.16
C GLU A 281 7.07 1.29 -13.92
N ALA A 282 7.37 0.02 -14.17
CA ALA A 282 6.47 -0.89 -14.87
C ALA A 282 6.64 -2.33 -14.39
N ILE A 283 5.53 -3.06 -14.27
CA ILE A 283 5.53 -4.51 -14.16
C ILE A 283 5.25 -5.08 -15.56
N ILE A 284 6.32 -5.44 -16.27
CA ILE A 284 6.23 -6.06 -17.59
C ILE A 284 5.57 -7.43 -17.48
N VAL A 285 4.66 -7.74 -18.40
CA VAL A 285 4.06 -9.06 -18.54
C VAL A 285 4.62 -9.76 -19.77
N LYS A 286 5.17 -10.96 -19.57
CA LYS A 286 5.67 -11.80 -20.66
C LYS A 286 4.56 -12.73 -21.13
N ILE A 287 4.22 -12.61 -22.40
CA ILE A 287 3.26 -13.45 -23.12
C ILE A 287 3.96 -14.74 -23.54
#